data_AF-A0A2I9EFS2-F1
#
_entry.id   AF-A0A2I9EFS2-F1
#
_cell.length_a   1.000
_cell.length_b   1.000
_cell.length_c   1.000
_cell.angle_alpha   90.00
_cell.angle_beta   90.00
_cell.angle_gamma   90.00
#
_symmetry.space_group_name_H-M   'P 1'
#
loop_
_entity.id
_entity.type
_entity.pdbx_description
1 polymer ?
#
loop_
_entity_poly.entity_id
_entity_poly.type
_entity_poly.pdbx_seq_one_letter_code
_entity_poly.pdbx_strand_id
1 'polypeptide(L)'
;MSKGKAHKKYEYGNRASVVLTQKTGIIVGAMTFKTNVYDGHTLEDVLAQTRELTGKTPKTASVDRGYKGNRTVEETHINIPKPR
;
A
#
# COMPACT_ATOMS: atom_id res chain seq x y z
N MET A 1 -1.82 38.91 -18.92
CA MET A 1 -2.86 38.45 -17.97
C MET A 1 -2.80 36.93 -17.94
N SER A 2 -2.05 36.35 -16.99
CA SER A 2 -1.77 34.91 -16.94
C SER A 2 -3.02 34.06 -16.72
N LYS A 3 -3.27 33.10 -17.60
CA LYS A 3 -4.22 32.00 -17.40
C LYS A 3 -3.56 30.91 -16.56
N GLY A 4 -3.29 31.19 -15.29
CA GLY A 4 -2.82 30.19 -14.34
C GLY A 4 -4.01 29.34 -13.88
N LYS A 5 -3.98 28.03 -14.11
CA LYS A 5 -4.87 27.11 -13.38
C LYS A 5 -4.57 27.32 -11.91
N ALA A 6 -5.54 27.80 -11.15
CA ALA A 6 -5.42 27.98 -9.71
C ALA A 6 -4.85 26.69 -9.12
N HIS A 7 -3.74 26.82 -8.40
CA HIS A 7 -3.03 25.74 -7.71
C HIS A 7 -3.86 25.28 -6.50
N LYS A 8 -5.11 24.85 -6.76
CA LYS A 8 -5.94 24.20 -5.77
C LYS A 8 -5.23 22.89 -5.46
N LYS A 9 -4.68 22.79 -4.25
CA LYS A 9 -4.16 21.51 -3.75
C LYS A 9 -5.31 20.53 -3.91
N TYR A 10 -5.19 19.61 -4.87
CA TYR A 10 -6.10 18.50 -4.96
C TYR A 10 -5.93 17.74 -3.64
N GLU A 11 -6.95 17.79 -2.80
CA GLU A 11 -7.05 16.91 -1.64
C GLU A 11 -7.26 15.51 -2.19
N TYR A 12 -6.17 14.82 -2.52
CA TYR A 12 -6.18 13.36 -2.60
C TYR A 12 -6.34 12.85 -1.16
N GLY A 13 -7.55 13.02 -0.62
CA GLY A 13 -7.91 12.71 0.78
C GLY A 13 -8.12 11.22 1.03
N ASN A 14 -8.27 10.44 -0.04
CA ASN A 14 -8.42 9.00 0.02
C ASN A 14 -7.22 8.29 -0.58
N ARG A 15 -6.82 7.22 0.10
CA ARG A 15 -5.75 6.33 -0.32
C ARG A 15 -6.35 4.95 -0.60
N ALA A 16 -5.85 4.26 -1.61
CA ALA A 16 -6.22 2.88 -1.88
C ALA A 16 -4.97 1.99 -1.90
N SER A 17 -5.13 0.74 -1.48
CA SER A 17 -4.13 -0.30 -1.58
C SER A 17 -4.71 -1.50 -2.31
N VAL A 18 -3.89 -2.10 -3.17
CA VAL A 18 -4.25 -3.28 -3.96
C VAL A 18 -3.15 -4.32 -3.81
N VAL A 19 -3.54 -5.55 -3.52
CA VAL A 19 -2.62 -6.67 -3.29
C VAL A 19 -2.74 -7.65 -4.42
N LEU A 20 -1.60 -7.98 -5.03
CA LEU A 20 -1.48 -8.88 -6.15
C LEU A 20 -0.58 -10.05 -5.78
N THR A 21 -0.93 -11.25 -6.22
CA THR A 21 -0.01 -12.39 -6.16
C THR A 21 1.20 -12.13 -7.06
N GLN A 22 2.40 -12.28 -6.54
CA GLN A 22 3.64 -11.93 -7.25
C GLN A 22 3.86 -12.70 -8.56
N LYS A 23 3.39 -13.96 -8.65
CA LYS A 23 3.65 -14.84 -9.81
C LYS A 23 2.59 -14.74 -10.91
N THR A 24 1.33 -14.64 -10.53
CA THR A 24 0.19 -14.74 -11.46
C THR A 24 -0.55 -13.42 -11.65
N GLY A 25 -0.25 -12.39 -10.85
CA GLY A 25 -0.90 -11.07 -10.95
C GLY A 25 -2.38 -11.05 -10.54
N ILE A 26 -2.87 -12.06 -9.83
CA ILE A 26 -4.25 -12.13 -9.34
C ILE A 26 -4.41 -11.16 -8.17
N ILE A 27 -5.46 -10.34 -8.21
CA ILE A 27 -5.83 -9.46 -7.09
C ILE A 27 -6.44 -10.32 -5.98
N VAL A 28 -5.85 -10.24 -4.79
CA VAL A 28 -6.27 -11.01 -3.60
C VAL A 28 -6.67 -10.12 -2.43
N GLY A 29 -6.55 -8.80 -2.57
CA GLY A 29 -6.94 -7.83 -1.57
C GLY A 29 -7.06 -6.43 -2.18
N ALA A 30 -8.02 -5.66 -1.69
CA ALA A 30 -8.21 -4.28 -2.07
C ALA A 30 -8.85 -3.52 -0.90
N MET A 31 -8.25 -2.40 -0.52
CA MET A 31 -8.71 -1.62 0.62
C MET A 31 -8.59 -0.12 0.34
N THR A 32 -9.52 0.66 0.89
CA THR A 32 -9.50 2.11 0.82
C THR A 32 -9.42 2.70 2.22
N PHE A 33 -8.69 3.79 2.36
CA PHE A 33 -8.52 4.55 3.58
C PHE A 33 -9.12 5.93 3.37
N LYS A 34 -10.04 6.32 4.26
CA LYS A 34 -10.83 7.57 4.18
C LYS A 34 -10.05 8.82 4.59
N THR A 35 -8.91 8.65 5.24
CA THR A 35 -7.98 9.71 5.61
C THR A 35 -6.63 9.42 4.99
N ASN A 36 -5.82 10.47 4.79
CA ASN A 36 -4.44 10.32 4.33
C ASN A 36 -3.57 9.73 5.46
N VAL A 37 -3.78 8.44 5.74
CA VAL A 37 -3.00 7.66 6.68
C VAL A 37 -1.63 7.40 6.06
N TYR A 38 -0.59 7.58 6.87
CA TYR A 38 0.77 7.29 6.46
C TYR A 38 0.91 5.85 5.96
N ASP A 39 1.48 5.69 4.78
CA ASP A 39 1.65 4.45 4.01
C ASP A 39 2.15 3.29 4.89
N GLY A 40 3.15 3.56 5.73
CA GLY A 40 3.79 2.57 6.57
C GLY A 40 2.86 1.92 7.59
N HIS A 41 1.84 2.65 8.07
CA HIS A 41 0.86 2.11 9.02
C HIS A 41 -0.30 1.38 8.32
N THR A 42 -0.51 1.64 7.04
CA THR A 42 -1.57 0.96 6.27
C THR A 42 -1.22 -0.47 5.87
N LEU A 43 0.06 -0.85 5.96
CA LEU A 43 0.55 -2.16 5.50
C LEU A 43 0.06 -3.32 6.37
N GLU A 44 -0.04 -3.10 7.68
CA GLU A 44 -0.56 -4.08 8.65
C GLU A 44 -2.02 -4.43 8.32
N ASP A 45 -2.87 -3.42 8.18
CA ASP A 45 -4.28 -3.61 7.83
C ASP A 45 -4.45 -4.36 6.50
N VAL A 46 -3.62 -4.03 5.50
CA VAL A 46 -3.69 -4.65 4.15
C VAL A 46 -3.30 -6.13 4.22
N LEU A 47 -2.27 -6.47 5.00
CA LEU A 47 -1.84 -7.86 5.20
C LEU A 47 -2.86 -8.65 6.00
N ALA A 48 -3.46 -8.04 7.03
CA ALA A 48 -4.54 -8.64 7.81
C ALA A 48 -5.75 -8.97 6.91
N GLN A 49 -6.19 -8.02 6.08
CA GLN A 49 -7.27 -8.24 5.12
C GLN A 49 -6.92 -9.38 4.14
N THR A 50 -5.71 -9.39 3.60
CA THR A 50 -5.26 -10.44 2.67
C THR A 50 -5.29 -11.81 3.33
N ARG A 51 -4.86 -11.90 4.60
CA ARG A 51 -4.92 -13.15 5.38
C ARG A 51 -6.35 -13.61 5.60
N GLU A 52 -7.26 -12.70 5.92
CA GLU A 52 -8.68 -13.00 6.11
C GLU A 52 -9.32 -13.50 4.81
N LEU A 53 -9.08 -12.81 3.68
CA LEU A 53 -9.65 -13.15 2.38
C LEU A 53 -9.11 -14.45 1.78
N THR A 54 -7.82 -14.74 1.99
CA THR A 54 -7.14 -15.89 1.36
C THR A 54 -6.94 -17.08 2.30
N GLY A 55 -7.14 -16.89 3.61
CA GLY A 55 -6.80 -17.86 4.65
C GLY A 55 -5.30 -18.12 4.80
N LYS A 56 -4.44 -17.32 4.17
CA LYS A 56 -2.98 -17.54 4.11
C LYS A 56 -2.22 -16.26 4.45
N THR A 57 -1.20 -16.39 5.28
CA THR A 57 -0.26 -15.30 5.57
C THR A 57 0.84 -15.27 4.51
N PRO A 58 1.05 -14.14 3.81
CA PRO A 58 2.18 -13.99 2.89
C PRO A 58 3.52 -14.12 3.64
N LYS A 59 4.49 -14.87 3.10
CA LYS A 59 5.85 -14.92 3.70
C LYS A 59 6.66 -13.67 3.36
N THR A 60 6.41 -13.11 2.19
CA THR A 60 7.11 -11.95 1.63
C THR A 60 6.11 -11.05 0.93
N ALA A 61 6.24 -9.75 1.11
CA ALA A 61 5.49 -8.73 0.39
C ALA A 61 6.44 -7.72 -0.24
N SER A 62 6.31 -7.51 -1.55
CA SER A 62 7.04 -6.48 -2.27
C SER A 62 6.17 -5.23 -2.36
N VAL A 63 6.66 -4.11 -1.85
CA VAL A 63 5.89 -2.86 -1.75
C VAL A 63 6.65 -1.70 -2.37
N ASP A 64 5.92 -0.66 -2.77
CA ASP A 64 6.51 0.56 -3.30
C ASP A 64 7.29 1.32 -2.23
N ARG A 65 8.20 2.20 -2.68
CA ARG A 65 9.03 3.05 -1.80
C ARG A 65 8.23 3.98 -0.87
N GLY A 66 6.95 4.22 -1.17
CA GLY A 66 6.05 5.01 -0.33
C GLY A 66 5.77 4.34 1.02
N TYR A 67 5.72 3.00 1.04
CA TYR A 67 5.57 2.18 2.25
C TYR A 67 6.87 2.13 3.08
N LYS A 68 7.38 3.31 3.43
CA LYS A 68 8.50 3.44 4.35
C LYS A 68 8.06 2.97 5.73
N GLY A 69 8.91 2.19 6.39
CA GLY A 69 8.62 1.66 7.71
C GLY A 69 9.28 0.32 7.94
N ASN A 70 8.59 -0.53 8.68
CA ASN A 70 9.12 -1.80 9.17
C ASN A 70 9.44 -2.76 8.02
N ARG A 71 10.60 -3.42 8.12
CA ARG A 71 11.02 -4.48 7.18
C ARG A 71 10.36 -5.82 7.44
N THR A 72 9.65 -5.93 8.55
CA THR A 72 8.90 -7.10 8.94
C THR A 72 7.59 -6.63 9.53
N VAL A 73 6.50 -7.20 9.05
CA VAL A 73 5.16 -7.00 9.60
C VAL A 73 4.63 -8.38 9.98
N GLU A 74 4.45 -8.61 11.28
CA GLU A 74 4.22 -9.94 11.86
C GLU A 74 5.30 -10.95 11.40
N GLU A 75 4.91 -11.94 10.58
CA GLU A 75 5.79 -12.95 9.99
C GLU A 75 6.19 -12.63 8.53
N THR A 76 5.63 -11.55 7.97
CA THR A 76 5.81 -11.17 6.57
C THR A 76 7.06 -10.30 6.41
N HIS A 77 7.98 -10.72 5.56
CA HIS A 77 9.16 -9.93 5.20
C HIS A 77 8.84 -8.91 4.10
N ILE A 78 9.14 -7.63 4.34
CA ILE A 78 8.79 -6.53 3.44
C ILE A 78 10.00 -6.13 2.59
N ASN A 79 9.85 -6.31 1.28
CA ASN A 79 10.85 -5.94 0.29
C ASN A 79 10.55 -4.55 -0.29
N ILE A 80 11.34 -3.55 0.14
CA ILE A 80 11.25 -2.16 -0.35
C ILE A 80 12.42 -1.89 -1.32
N PRO A 81 12.17 -1.47 -2.56
CA PRO A 81 13.21 -1.16 -3.53
C PRO A 81 14.11 0.00 -3.07
N LYS A 82 15.42 -0.22 -2.96
CA LYS A 82 16.39 0.85 -2.65
C LYS A 82 16.54 1.81 -3.85
N PRO A 83 16.83 3.10 -3.64
CA PRO A 83 17.35 3.98 -4.69
C PRO A 83 18.61 3.37 -5.31
N ARG A 84 18.83 3.60 -6.61
CA ARG A 84 20.09 3.28 -7.28
C ARG A 84 21.12 4.36 -6.97
#